data_AF-A0A8X8Z6F5-F1
#
_entry.id   AF-A0A8X8Z6F5-F1
#
_cell.length_a   1.000
_cell.length_b   1.000
_cell.length_c   1.000
_cell.angle_alpha   90.00
_cell.angle_beta   90.00
_cell.angle_gamma   90.00
#
_symmetry.space_group_name_H-M   'P 1'
#
loop_
_entity.id
_entity.type
_entity.pdbx_description
1 polymer ?
#
loop_
_entity_poly.entity_id
_entity_poly.type
_entity_poly.pdbx_seq_one_letter_code
_entity_poly.pdbx_strand_id
1 'polypeptide(L)'
;MALDKTTSGIGSSAASASVNELFGAPLSQSELVIAGLELEAKVSGYHADNVAPSILGGFVLIRSYEPLELIQPNFPSEKRLYFAPLNPKFEAPTKEIKAALRPEVSMSNHVWNCSQAGALVASVLQGDVVGLE
;
A
#
# COMPACT_ATOMS: atom_id res chain seq x y z
N MET A 1 -12.55 9.96 -18.28
CA MET A 1 -12.40 10.34 -16.87
C MET A 1 -13.47 9.58 -16.10
N ALA A 2 -13.08 8.42 -15.55
CA ALA A 2 -13.82 7.67 -14.54
C ALA A 2 -12.78 6.72 -13.94
N LEU A 3 -12.12 7.19 -12.88
CA LEU A 3 -11.50 6.29 -11.92
C LEU A 3 -12.66 5.82 -11.06
N ASP A 4 -13.20 4.62 -11.30
CA ASP A 4 -14.01 3.97 -10.28
C ASP A 4 -13.06 3.61 -9.13
N LYS A 5 -13.04 4.51 -8.14
CA LYS A 5 -12.01 4.64 -7.11
C LYS A 5 -12.52 4.17 -5.76
N THR A 6 -13.52 3.29 -5.74
CA THR A 6 -14.23 2.92 -4.51
C THR A 6 -13.64 1.72 -3.78
N THR A 7 -12.56 1.08 -4.26
CA THR A 7 -12.01 -0.14 -3.62
C THR A 7 -10.48 -0.14 -3.37
N SER A 8 -9.79 1.00 -3.47
CA SER A 8 -8.32 1.01 -3.56
C SER A 8 -7.56 1.70 -2.41
N GLY A 9 -8.15 2.02 -1.25
CA GLY A 9 -7.48 2.77 -0.17
C GLY A 9 -7.10 4.23 -0.50
N ILE A 10 -6.88 4.55 -1.78
CA ILE A 10 -6.56 5.89 -2.28
C ILE A 10 -7.70 6.88 -2.00
N GLY A 11 -8.95 6.41 -2.10
CA GLY A 11 -10.14 7.23 -1.79
C GLY A 11 -10.20 7.60 -0.31
N SER A 12 -9.96 6.65 0.57
CA SER A 12 -9.96 6.83 2.03
C SER A 12 -8.84 7.78 2.48
N SER A 13 -7.63 7.63 1.93
CA SER A 13 -6.52 8.57 2.19
C SER A 13 -6.81 9.98 1.69
N ALA A 14 -7.36 10.12 0.48
CA ALA A 14 -7.69 11.43 -0.07
C ALA A 14 -8.76 12.13 0.78
N ALA A 15 -9.77 11.38 1.25
CA ALA A 15 -10.82 11.91 2.12
C ALA A 15 -10.27 12.37 3.47
N SER A 16 -9.49 11.54 4.16
CA SER A 16 -8.92 11.91 5.47
C SER A 16 -7.98 13.11 5.37
N ALA A 17 -7.12 13.14 4.36
CA ALA A 17 -6.21 14.27 4.12
C ALA A 17 -6.97 15.57 3.79
N SER A 18 -7.97 15.51 2.92
CA SER A 18 -8.75 16.70 2.53
C SER A 18 -9.52 17.31 3.71
N VAL A 19 -10.10 16.47 4.57
CA VAL A 19 -10.79 16.93 5.78
C VAL A 19 -9.78 17.52 6.76
N ASN A 20 -8.62 16.91 6.95
CA ASN A 20 -7.57 17.46 7.81
C ASN A 20 -7.14 18.86 7.35
N GLU A 21 -6.87 19.03 6.06
CA GLU A 21 -6.52 20.33 5.47
C GLU A 21 -7.63 21.38 5.64
N LEU A 22 -8.90 20.98 5.48
CA LEU A 22 -10.06 21.88 5.68
C LEU A 22 -10.10 22.49 7.09
N PHE A 23 -9.60 21.78 8.09
CA PHE A 23 -9.53 22.23 9.48
C PHE A 23 -8.14 22.75 9.90
N GLY A 24 -7.26 23.06 8.94
CA GLY A 24 -5.94 23.63 9.21
C GLY A 24 -4.87 22.60 9.59
N ALA A 25 -5.00 21.38 9.09
CA ALA A 25 -4.07 20.26 9.27
C ALA A 25 -3.72 19.92 10.74
N PRO A 26 -4.72 19.71 11.63
CA PRO A 26 -4.46 19.43 13.05
C PRO A 26 -3.85 18.05 13.32
N LEU A 27 -4.02 17.08 12.41
CA LEU A 27 -3.52 15.72 12.60
C LEU A 27 -2.10 15.55 12.07
N SER A 28 -1.28 14.80 12.81
CA SER A 28 -0.02 14.26 12.32
C SER A 28 -0.24 13.23 11.21
N GLN A 29 0.82 12.91 10.46
CA GLN A 29 0.76 11.89 9.40
C GLN A 29 0.32 10.52 9.94
N SER A 30 0.79 10.12 11.12
CA SER A 30 0.38 8.84 11.74
C SER A 30 -1.11 8.82 12.08
N GLU A 31 -1.63 9.92 12.63
CA GLU A 31 -3.06 10.07 12.92
C GLU A 31 -3.91 10.11 11.64
N LEU A 32 -3.40 10.73 10.57
CA LEU A 32 -4.02 10.70 9.25
C LEU A 32 -4.12 9.29 8.68
N VAL A 33 -3.07 8.46 8.84
CA VAL A 33 -3.09 7.07 8.41
C VAL A 33 -4.13 6.28 9.19
N ILE A 34 -4.19 6.46 10.52
CA ILE A 34 -5.22 5.82 11.36
C ILE A 34 -6.61 6.27 10.91
N ALA A 35 -6.84 7.56 10.70
CA ALA A 35 -8.13 8.07 10.22
C ALA A 35 -8.51 7.49 8.84
N GLY A 36 -7.55 7.39 7.92
CA GLY A 36 -7.76 6.76 6.61
C GLY A 36 -8.06 5.27 6.71
N LEU A 37 -7.43 4.56 7.64
CA LEU A 37 -7.68 3.15 7.92
C LEU A 37 -9.09 2.89 8.46
N GLU A 38 -9.55 3.74 9.39
CA GLU A 38 -10.93 3.66 9.92
C GLU A 38 -11.98 3.91 8.83
N LEU A 39 -11.66 4.73 7.83
CA LEU A 39 -12.51 4.91 6.64
C LEU A 39 -12.48 3.67 5.75
N GLU A 40 -11.29 3.13 5.45
CA GLU A 40 -11.12 1.96 4.59
C GLU A 40 -11.79 0.71 5.16
N ALA A 41 -11.76 0.56 6.49
CA ALA A 41 -12.42 -0.53 7.21
C ALA A 41 -13.91 -0.65 6.90
N LYS A 42 -14.58 0.48 6.64
CA LYS A 42 -16.02 0.53 6.31
C LYS A 42 -16.32 0.18 4.86
N VAL A 43 -15.31 0.18 3.99
CA VAL A 43 -15.45 0.00 2.54
C VAL A 43 -14.93 -1.36 2.09
N SER A 44 -13.70 -1.71 2.48
CA SER A 44 -12.99 -2.85 1.91
C SER A 44 -12.25 -3.72 2.95
N GLY A 45 -12.20 -3.29 4.21
CA GLY A 45 -11.53 -3.96 5.32
C GLY A 45 -10.35 -3.15 5.87
N TYR A 46 -9.73 -3.62 6.95
CA TYR A 46 -8.67 -2.89 7.66
C TYR A 46 -7.29 -3.13 7.02
N HIS A 47 -7.04 -2.48 5.88
CA HIS A 47 -5.80 -2.65 5.10
C HIS A 47 -5.02 -1.33 4.95
N ALA A 48 -3.77 -1.32 5.39
CA ALA A 48 -2.89 -0.15 5.36
C ALA A 48 -2.05 -0.02 4.08
N ASP A 49 -2.05 -1.06 3.24
CA ASP A 49 -1.18 -1.23 2.07
C ASP A 49 -1.33 -0.13 1.02
N ASN A 50 -2.52 0.46 0.92
CA ASN A 50 -2.79 1.62 0.09
C ASN A 50 -2.86 2.93 0.90
N VAL A 51 -3.44 2.86 2.11
CA VAL A 51 -3.70 4.06 2.91
C VAL A 51 -2.39 4.73 3.34
N ALA A 52 -1.48 3.93 3.89
CA ALA A 52 -0.23 4.40 4.46
C ALA A 52 0.71 5.03 3.40
N PRO A 53 1.06 4.37 2.28
CA PRO A 53 1.94 5.01 1.28
C PRO A 53 1.28 6.21 0.59
N SER A 54 -0.06 6.27 0.49
CA SER A 54 -0.75 7.44 -0.06
C SER A 54 -0.62 8.70 0.82
N ILE A 55 -0.44 8.53 2.13
CA ILE A 55 -0.31 9.64 3.10
C ILE A 55 1.16 9.95 3.40
N LEU A 56 1.97 8.90 3.59
CA LEU A 56 3.36 9.01 4.00
C LEU A 56 4.31 9.25 2.82
N GLY A 57 3.91 8.80 1.62
CA GLY A 57 4.78 8.76 0.45
C GLY A 57 5.81 7.63 0.51
N GLY A 58 6.49 7.41 -0.62
CA GLY A 58 7.55 6.41 -0.74
C GLY A 58 7.08 4.97 -0.59
N PHE A 59 7.99 4.11 -0.12
CA PHE A 59 7.70 2.71 0.21
C PHE A 59 7.35 2.58 1.69
N VAL A 60 6.29 1.82 1.99
CA VAL A 60 5.85 1.55 3.36
C VAL A 60 5.69 0.05 3.55
N LEU A 61 6.33 -0.48 4.60
CA LEU A 61 6.15 -1.85 5.08
C LEU A 61 5.24 -1.84 6.30
N ILE A 62 4.28 -2.76 6.34
CA ILE A 62 3.36 -2.94 7.47
C ILE A 62 3.85 -4.15 8.25
N ARG A 63 4.50 -3.91 9.40
CA ARG A 63 5.06 -4.98 10.23
C ARG A 63 3.98 -5.64 11.09
N SER A 64 3.04 -4.85 11.59
CA SER A 64 1.93 -5.30 12.42
C SER A 64 0.72 -4.39 12.26
N TYR A 65 -0.47 -4.93 12.50
CA TYR A 65 -1.72 -4.16 12.61
C TYR A 65 -2.15 -3.97 14.08
N GLU A 66 -1.67 -4.81 14.99
CA GLU A 66 -2.02 -4.78 16.41
C GLU A 66 -0.75 -4.90 17.28
N PRO A 67 -0.16 -3.77 17.73
CA PRO A 67 -0.46 -2.40 17.32
C PRO A 67 -0.03 -2.12 15.86
N LEU A 68 -0.63 -1.12 15.23
CA LEU A 68 -0.25 -0.70 13.88
C LEU A 68 1.22 -0.22 13.89
N GLU A 69 2.03 -0.85 13.08
CA GLU A 69 3.45 -0.52 12.95
C GLU A 69 3.88 -0.47 11.49
N LEU A 70 4.38 0.71 11.13
CA LEU A 70 4.79 1.05 9.79
C LEU A 70 6.28 1.33 9.77
N ILE A 71 6.97 0.77 8.77
CA ILE A 71 8.40 1.00 8.53
C ILE A 71 8.55 1.62 7.14
N GLN A 72 9.23 2.76 7.05
CA GLN A 72 9.56 3.40 5.77
C GLN A 72 11.03 3.13 5.43
N PRO A 73 11.34 2.13 4.59
CA PRO A 73 12.68 1.99 4.05
C PRO A 73 13.02 3.20 3.18
N ASN A 74 14.17 3.82 3.47
CA ASN A 74 14.67 4.95 2.69
C ASN A 74 15.26 4.43 1.37
N PHE A 75 14.70 4.89 0.25
CA PHE A 75 15.32 4.72 -1.05
C PHE A 75 16.47 5.75 -1.20
N PRO A 76 17.66 5.37 -1.72
CA PRO A 76 18.79 6.28 -1.84
C PRO A 76 18.44 7.54 -2.65
N SER A 77 18.71 8.72 -2.10
CA SER A 77 18.23 10.00 -2.63
C SER A 77 18.92 10.44 -3.92
N GLU A 78 20.10 9.88 -4.20
CA GLU A 78 20.86 10.06 -5.42
C GLU A 78 20.35 9.22 -6.59
N LYS A 79 19.44 8.27 -6.32
CA LYS A 79 18.84 7.38 -7.32
C LYS A 79 17.40 7.78 -7.63
N ARG A 80 16.86 7.25 -8.73
CA ARG A 80 15.46 7.47 -9.13
C ARG A 80 14.82 6.17 -9.54
N LEU A 81 13.60 5.94 -9.08
CA LEU A 81 12.73 4.85 -9.52
C LEU A 81 11.52 5.44 -10.24
N TYR A 82 11.21 4.90 -11.41
CA TYR A 82 10.09 5.35 -12.23
C TYR A 82 9.06 4.23 -12.33
N PHE A 83 7.78 4.57 -12.12
CA PHE A 83 6.65 3.67 -12.34
C PHE A 83 5.89 4.12 -13.59
N ALA A 84 5.67 3.18 -14.52
CA ALA A 84 4.83 3.40 -15.69
C ALA A 84 3.51 2.63 -15.50
N PRO A 85 2.49 3.24 -14.88
CA PRO A 85 1.22 2.56 -14.64
C PRO A 85 0.51 2.31 -15.98
N LEU A 86 0.22 1.05 -16.27
CA LEU A 86 -0.63 0.66 -17.40
C LEU A 86 -2.04 0.41 -16.89
N ASN A 87 -3.02 1.12 -17.46
CA ASN A 87 -4.43 0.91 -17.14
C ASN A 87 -5.17 0.31 -18.35
N PRO A 88 -5.34 -1.03 -18.41
CA PRO A 88 -6.11 -1.66 -19.49
C PRO A 88 -7.58 -1.25 -19.41
N LYS A 89 -8.24 -1.09 -20.56
CA LYS A 89 -9.69 -0.78 -20.63
C LYS A 89 -10.54 -2.03 -20.40
N PHE A 90 -10.29 -2.73 -19.31
CA PHE A 90 -11.07 -3.87 -18.84
C PHE A 90 -11.12 -3.79 -17.32
N GLU A 91 -12.30 -4.05 -16.76
CA GLU A 91 -12.52 -4.05 -15.33
C GLU A 91 -12.80 -5.48 -14.87
N ALA A 92 -11.87 -6.03 -14.11
CA ALA A 92 -12.05 -7.33 -13.47
C ALA A 92 -12.80 -7.12 -12.15
N PRO A 93 -13.89 -7.83 -11.85
CA PRO A 93 -14.59 -7.67 -10.58
C PRO A 93 -13.68 -8.03 -9.40
N THR A 94 -13.34 -7.05 -8.55
CA THR A 94 -12.43 -7.21 -7.40
C THR A 94 -12.86 -8.35 -6.46
N LYS A 95 -14.17 -8.58 -6.34
CA LYS A 95 -14.74 -9.67 -5.54
C LYS A 95 -14.44 -11.06 -6.13
N GLU A 96 -14.47 -11.19 -7.45
CA GLU A 96 -14.18 -12.47 -8.13
C GLU A 96 -12.69 -12.81 -8.05
N ILE A 97 -11.81 -11.80 -8.19
CA ILE A 97 -10.37 -12.00 -8.01
C ILE A 97 -10.06 -12.46 -6.58
N LYS A 98 -10.62 -11.80 -5.56
CA LYS A 98 -10.41 -12.20 -4.16
C LYS A 98 -10.98 -13.59 -3.87
N ALA A 99 -12.14 -13.92 -4.43
CA ALA A 99 -12.75 -15.25 -4.27
C ALA A 99 -11.95 -16.36 -4.97
N ALA A 100 -11.15 -16.04 -5.99
CA ALA A 100 -10.28 -16.98 -6.68
C ALA A 100 -8.98 -17.30 -5.91
N LEU A 101 -8.65 -16.55 -4.85
CA LEU A 101 -7.49 -16.84 -4.01
C LEU A 101 -7.68 -18.14 -3.23
N ARG A 102 -6.64 -18.97 -3.23
CA ARG A 102 -6.64 -20.20 -2.43
C ARG A 102 -6.46 -19.83 -0.96
N PRO A 103 -7.18 -20.47 -0.03
CA PRO A 103 -6.99 -20.23 1.40
C PRO A 103 -5.65 -20.75 1.91
N GLU A 104 -5.01 -21.66 1.16
CA GLU A 104 -3.78 -22.33 1.53
C GLU A 104 -2.72 -22.22 0.43
N VAL A 105 -1.46 -22.15 0.85
CA VAL A 105 -0.28 -22.19 -0.01
C VAL A 105 0.65 -23.31 0.45
N SER A 106 1.41 -23.88 -0.47
CA SER A 106 2.44 -24.86 -0.10
C SER A 106 3.57 -24.19 0.69
N MET A 107 4.24 -24.95 1.56
CA MET A 107 5.42 -24.46 2.28
C MET A 107 6.49 -23.94 1.30
N SER A 108 6.69 -24.62 0.16
CA SER A 108 7.63 -24.16 -0.87
C SER A 108 7.28 -22.78 -1.42
N ASN A 109 6.00 -22.51 -1.68
CA ASN A 109 5.56 -21.20 -2.16
C ASN A 109 5.67 -20.13 -1.06
N HIS A 110 5.39 -20.50 0.19
CA HIS A 110 5.54 -19.60 1.33
C HIS A 110 7.01 -19.17 1.50
N VAL A 111 7.94 -20.12 1.54
CA VAL A 111 9.39 -19.85 1.61
C VAL A 111 9.85 -18.99 0.45
N TRP A 112 9.40 -19.30 -0.77
CA TRP A 112 9.71 -18.50 -1.95
C TRP A 112 9.23 -17.05 -1.81
N ASN A 113 7.96 -16.83 -1.46
CA ASN A 113 7.40 -15.48 -1.30
C ASN A 113 8.14 -14.68 -0.20
N CYS A 114 8.51 -15.32 0.91
CA CYS A 114 9.30 -14.67 1.96
C CYS A 114 10.70 -14.27 1.45
N SER A 115 11.36 -15.14 0.66
CA SER A 115 12.64 -14.83 0.02
C SER A 115 12.52 -13.61 -0.90
N GLN A 116 11.52 -13.60 -1.79
CA GLN A 116 11.31 -12.49 -2.73
C GLN A 116 10.92 -11.18 -2.03
N ALA A 117 10.13 -11.25 -0.95
CA ALA A 117 9.82 -10.07 -0.13
C ALA A 117 11.07 -9.48 0.52
N GLY A 118 11.97 -10.32 1.05
CA GLY A 118 13.26 -9.89 1.59
C GLY A 118 14.16 -9.26 0.52
N ALA A 119 14.23 -9.87 -0.67
CA ALA A 119 14.96 -9.33 -1.81
C ALA A 119 14.41 -7.97 -2.26
N LEU A 120 13.09 -7.79 -2.29
CA LEU A 120 12.45 -6.50 -2.59
C LEU A 120 12.84 -5.42 -1.58
N VAL A 121 12.79 -5.71 -0.28
CA VAL A 121 13.20 -4.75 0.75
C VAL A 121 14.68 -4.38 0.61
N ALA A 122 15.56 -5.36 0.37
CA ALA A 122 16.98 -5.10 0.13
C ALA A 122 17.20 -4.23 -1.11
N SER A 123 16.49 -4.52 -2.20
CA SER A 123 16.54 -3.77 -3.46
C SER A 123 16.12 -2.31 -3.28
N VAL A 124 15.05 -2.06 -2.50
CA VAL A 124 14.59 -0.70 -2.16
C VAL A 124 15.67 0.05 -1.37
N LEU A 125 16.23 -0.57 -0.33
CA LEU A 125 17.26 0.05 0.52
C LEU A 125 18.56 0.35 -0.23
N GLN A 126 18.94 -0.50 -1.17
CA GLN A 126 20.14 -0.33 -2.00
C GLN A 126 19.89 0.54 -3.23
N GLY A 127 18.62 0.84 -3.53
CA GLY A 127 18.18 1.44 -4.78
C GLY A 127 18.66 0.66 -5.99
N ASP A 128 18.67 -0.66 -5.91
CA ASP A 128 19.09 -1.57 -6.97
C ASP A 128 17.94 -2.51 -7.31
N VAL A 129 17.21 -2.18 -8.37
CA VAL A 129 16.03 -2.94 -8.80
C VAL A 129 16.39 -4.20 -9.60
N VAL A 130 17.67 -4.45 -9.88
CA VAL A 130 18.12 -5.64 -10.63
C VAL A 130 17.88 -6.92 -9.81
N GLY A 131 17.80 -6.83 -8.48
CA GLY A 131 17.45 -7.96 -7.61
C GLY A 131 15.98 -8.42 -7.69
N LEU A 132 15.16 -7.82 -8.55
CA LEU A 132 13.74 -8.13 -8.75
C LEU A 132 13.46 -8.91 -10.06
N GLU A 133 14.48 -9.18 -10.88
CA GLU A 133 14.38 -10.01 -12.10
C GLU A 133 14.47 -11.52 -11.81
#